data_AF-A0A5R9P2D2-F1
#
_entry.id   AF-A0A5R9P2D2-F1
#
_cell.length_a   1.000
_cell.length_b   1.000
_cell.length_c   1.000
_cell.angle_alpha   90.00
_cell.angle_beta   90.00
_cell.angle_gamma   90.00
#
_symmetry.space_group_name_H-M   'P 1'
#
loop_
_entity.id
_entity.type
_entity.pdbx_description
1 polymer ?
#
loop_
_entity_poly.entity_id
_entity_poly.type
_entity_poly.pdbx_seq_one_letter_code
_entity_poly.pdbx_strand_id
1 'polypeptide(L)' 'MGRPAPSNIARLYHEAFDRYELQCFWSTKRMDEPKFSDVLDAVSRLKRDGDMVARRLAVEIEKAAYAAL' A
#
# COMPACT_ATOMS: atom_id res chain seq x y z
N MET A 1 -9.24 15.89 1.14
CA MET A 1 -7.81 16.15 1.42
C MET A 1 -7.38 15.20 2.52
N GLY A 2 -6.61 14.15 2.22
CA GLY A 2 -6.14 13.16 3.20
C GLY A 2 -4.80 13.53 3.82
N ARG A 3 -4.58 13.15 5.08
CA ARG A 3 -3.29 13.27 5.79
C ARG A 3 -2.23 12.44 5.04
N PRO A 4 -1.00 12.97 4.84
CA PRO A 4 0.10 12.18 4.26
C PRO A 4 0.43 10.99 5.17
N ALA A 5 0.80 9.86 4.56
CA ALA A 5 1.23 8.70 5.32
C ALA A 5 2.62 8.96 5.93
N PRO A 6 2.85 8.56 7.19
CA PRO A 6 4.18 8.55 7.80
C PRO A 6 5.21 7.79 6.95
N SER A 7 6.49 8.17 7.07
CA SER A 7 7.57 7.66 6.22
C SER A 7 7.74 6.15 6.25
N ASN A 8 7.48 5.49 7.39
CA ASN A 8 7.50 4.03 7.50
C ASN A 8 6.40 3.37 6.66
N ILE A 9 5.20 3.96 6.61
CA ILE A 9 4.06 3.46 5.82
C ILE A 9 4.29 3.77 4.33
N ALA A 10 4.76 4.97 4.01
CA ALA A 10 5.13 5.33 2.63
C ALA A 10 6.20 4.38 2.07
N ARG A 11 7.19 3.99 2.87
CA ARG A 11 8.20 2.99 2.48
C ARG A 11 7.58 1.63 2.14
N LEU A 12 6.65 1.13 2.96
CA LEU A 12 5.98 -0.14 2.69
C LEU A 12 5.06 -0.07 1.45
N TYR A 13 4.40 1.07 1.23
CA TYR A 13 3.64 1.33 0.01
C TYR A 13 4.54 1.27 -1.23
N HIS A 14 5.71 1.91 -1.19
CA HIS A 14 6.69 1.86 -2.27
C HIS A 14 7.22 0.45 -2.52
N GLU A 15 7.54 -0.29 -1.46
CA GLU A 15 7.96 -1.70 -1.56
C GLU A 15 6.87 -2.59 -2.19
N ALA A 16 5.60 -2.32 -1.89
CA ALA A 16 4.49 -3.02 -2.53
C ALA A 16 4.44 -2.74 -4.03
N PHE A 17 4.60 -1.49 -4.45
CA PHE A 17 4.69 -1.14 -5.87
C PHE A 17 5.87 -1.82 -6.54
N ASP A 18 7.08 -1.75 -5.95
CA ASP A 18 8.28 -2.35 -6.53
C ASP A 18 8.14 -3.87 -6.77
N ARG A 19 7.39 -4.57 -5.92
CA ARG A 19 7.21 -6.03 -6.00
C ARG A 19 6.00 -6.48 -6.80
N TYR A 20 4.91 -5.72 -6.74
CA TYR A 20 3.60 -6.15 -7.22
C TYR A 20 3.02 -5.22 -8.29
N GLU A 21 3.81 -4.32 -8.89
CA GLU A 21 3.33 -3.39 -9.92
C GLU A 21 2.55 -4.09 -11.03
N LEU A 22 3.17 -5.07 -11.69
CA LEU A 22 2.57 -5.77 -12.82
C LEU A 22 1.37 -6.65 -12.42
N GLN A 23 1.28 -7.06 -11.16
CA GLN A 23 0.23 -7.96 -10.67
C GLN A 23 -0.97 -7.19 -10.12
N CYS A 24 -0.73 -6.25 -9.20
CA CYS A 24 -1.75 -5.59 -8.40
C CYS A 24 -1.97 -4.11 -8.78
N PHE A 25 -1.00 -3.49 -9.46
CA PHE A 25 -1.00 -2.04 -9.71
C PHE A 25 -0.83 -1.65 -11.18
N TRP A 26 -1.04 -2.57 -12.12
CA TRP A 26 -0.76 -2.38 -13.56
C TRP A 26 -1.45 -1.17 -14.19
N SER A 27 -2.59 -0.74 -13.64
CA SER A 27 -3.38 0.42 -14.09
C SER A 27 -3.24 1.64 -13.18
N THR A 28 -2.34 1.60 -12.19
CA THR A 28 -2.31 2.56 -11.08
C THR A 28 -1.00 3.28 -11.00
N LYS A 29 -1.10 4.60 -10.96
CA LYS A 29 0.06 5.46 -10.81
C LYS A 29 0.57 5.38 -9.37
N ARG A 30 1.86 5.07 -9.21
CA ARG A 30 2.59 5.22 -7.94
C ARG A 30 2.64 6.69 -7.53
N MET A 31 2.32 6.97 -6.28
CA MET A 31 2.42 8.31 -5.69
C MET A 31 3.75 8.45 -4.95
N ASP A 32 4.47 9.56 -5.14
CA ASP A 32 5.73 9.84 -4.42
C ASP A 32 5.48 10.15 -2.93
N GLU A 33 4.40 10.86 -2.63
CA GLU A 33 3.94 11.13 -1.26
C GLU A 33 2.53 10.55 -1.06
N PRO A 34 2.39 9.25 -0.73
CA PRO A 34 1.10 8.62 -0.59
C PRO A 34 0.36 9.16 0.64
N LYS A 35 -0.95 9.39 0.50
CA LYS A 35 -1.86 9.66 1.62
C LYS A 35 -2.36 8.36 2.21
N PHE A 36 -2.91 8.40 3.43
CA PHE A 36 -3.54 7.22 4.03
C PHE A 36 -4.58 6.55 3.12
N SER A 37 -5.34 7.34 2.34
CA SER A 37 -6.29 6.80 1.35
C SER A 37 -5.60 5.99 0.26
N ASP A 38 -4.47 6.46 -0.25
CA ASP A 38 -3.71 5.79 -1.32
C ASP A 38 -3.09 4.50 -0.79
N VAL A 39 -2.63 4.51 0.45
CA VAL A 39 -2.11 3.33 1.16
C VAL A 39 -3.19 2.27 1.35
N LEU A 40 -4.39 2.66 1.81
CA LEU A 40 -5.49 1.72 2.03
C LEU A 40 -6.07 1.16 0.72
N ASP A 41 -6.06 1.94 -0.36
CA ASP A 41 -6.37 1.44 -1.70
C ASP A 41 -5.35 0.38 -2.15
N ALA A 42 -4.06 0.65 -1.94
CA ALA A 42 -3.00 -0.31 -2.24
C ALA A 42 -3.14 -1.61 -1.45
N VAL A 43 -3.45 -1.53 -0.14
CA VAL A 43 -3.77 -2.69 0.70
C VAL A 43 -4.92 -3.50 0.12
N SER A 44 -6.00 -2.84 -0.30
CA SER A 44 -7.18 -3.51 -0.84
C SER A 44 -6.87 -4.29 -2.12
N ARG A 45 -6.01 -3.74 -2.99
CA ARG A 45 -5.57 -4.40 -4.23
C ARG A 45 -4.65 -5.59 -3.96
N LEU A 46 -3.66 -5.44 -3.08
CA LEU A 46 -2.80 -6.56 -2.66
C LEU A 46 -3.63 -7.72 -2.09
N LYS A 47 -4.68 -7.39 -1.33
CA LYS A 47 -5.61 -8.38 -0.77
C LYS A 47 -6.45 -9.09 -1.83
N ARG A 48 -6.81 -8.41 -2.92
CA ARG A 48 -7.72 -8.93 -3.96
C ARG A 48 -6.97 -9.67 -5.06
N ASP A 49 -5.88 -9.08 -5.54
CA ASP A 49 -5.19 -9.48 -6.78
C ASP A 49 -3.82 -10.12 -6.49
N GLY A 50 -3.33 -10.02 -5.25
CA GLY A 50 -2.03 -10.53 -4.81
C GLY A 50 -2.03 -12.01 -4.38
N ASP A 51 -0.83 -12.55 -4.19
CA ASP A 51 -0.63 -13.90 -3.63
C ASP A 51 -0.62 -13.90 -2.08
N MET A 52 -0.33 -15.07 -1.46
CA MET A 52 -0.24 -15.17 0.00
C MET A 52 0.83 -14.24 0.61
N VAL A 53 1.91 -13.97 -0.11
CA VAL A 53 2.99 -13.08 0.36
C VAL A 53 2.53 -11.62 0.29
N ALA A 54 1.89 -11.23 -0.81
CA ALA A 54 1.28 -9.92 -1.00
C ALA A 54 0.23 -9.64 0.08
N ARG A 55 -0.57 -10.65 0.44
CA ARG A 55 -1.58 -10.53 1.48
C ARG A 55 -0.98 -10.33 2.86
N ARG A 56 0.17 -10.95 3.15
CA ARG A 56 0.90 -10.70 4.40
C ARG A 56 1.41 -9.27 4.48
N LEU A 57 2.03 -8.78 3.39
CA LEU A 57 2.46 -7.39 3.27
C LEU A 57 1.29 -6.41 3.43
N ALA A 58 0.15 -6.71 2.83
CA ALA A 58 -1.07 -5.89 2.94
C ALA A 58 -1.56 -5.75 4.39
N VAL A 59 -1.52 -6.84 5.17
CA VAL A 59 -1.92 -6.82 6.59
C VAL A 59 -0.93 -5.99 7.42
N GLU A 60 0.37 -6.05 7.13
CA GLU A 60 1.38 -5.24 7.80
C GLU A 60 1.20 -3.74 7.53
N ILE A 61 0.97 -3.37 6.27
CA ILE A 61 0.67 -1.99 5.86
C ILE A 61 -0.61 -1.49 6.53
N GLU A 62 -1.67 -2.29 6.53
CA GLU A 62 -2.97 -1.93 7.12
C GLU A 62 -2.85 -1.68 8.62
N LYS A 63 -2.18 -2.57 9.36
CA LYS A 63 -1.95 -2.39 10.79
C LYS A 63 -1.14 -1.13 11.09
N ALA A 64 -0.08 -0.88 10.32
CA ALA A 64 0.72 0.32 10.48
C ALA A 64 -0.11 1.59 10.21
N ALA A 65 -0.95 1.57 9.17
CA ALA A 65 -1.82 2.69 8.82
C ALA A 65 -2.85 2.98 9.92
N TYR A 66 -3.52 1.96 10.46
CA TYR A 66 -4.49 2.15 11.56
C TYR A 66 -3.85 2.56 12.88
N ALA A 67 -2.62 2.14 13.16
CA ALA A 67 -1.90 2.59 14.35
C ALA A 67 -1.47 4.07 14.28
N ALA A 68 -1.48 4.68 13.09
CA ALA A 68 -1.02 6.04 12.84
C ALA A 68 -2.14 7.04 12.48
N LEU A 69 -3.39 6.58 12.42
CA LEU A 69 -4.59 7.40 12.18
C LEU A 69 -4.97 8.18 13.45
#